data_AF-A0A6G7ZEA5-F1
#
_entry.id   AF-A0A6G7ZEA5-F1
#
_cell.length_a   1.000
_cell.length_b   1.000
_cell.length_c   1.000
_cell.angle_alpha   90.00
_cell.angle_beta   90.00
_cell.angle_gamma   90.00
#
_symmetry.space_group_name_H-M   'P 1'
#
loop_
_entity.id
_entity.type
_entity.pdbx_description
1 polymer ?
#
loop_
_entity_poly.entity_id
_entity_poly.type
_entity_poly.pdbx_seq_one_letter_code
_entity_poly.pdbx_strand_id
1 'polypeptide(L)' 'MSGEDIFVGIVALLGALALAWRLFGALRTGEVALYRNRISRNEAGPAKFNALIGLNALALVALLAIAADLLLGLGLRG' A
#
# COMPACT_ATOMS: atom_id res chain seq x y z
N MET A 1 14.62 20.71 0.32
CA MET A 1 14.38 19.37 0.88
C MET A 1 15.41 19.10 1.94
N SER A 2 14.98 18.77 3.16
CA SER A 2 15.88 18.31 4.22
C SER A 2 16.36 16.89 3.90
N GLY A 3 17.54 16.49 4.40
CA GLY A 3 18.01 15.10 4.28
C GLY A 3 17.05 14.09 4.95
N GLU A 4 16.33 14.54 5.97
CA GLU A 4 15.27 13.78 6.64
C GLU A 4 14.07 13.54 5.70
N ASP A 5 13.63 14.55 4.93
CA ASP A 5 12.52 14.41 3.98
C ASP A 5 12.82 13.36 2.91
N ILE A 6 14.06 13.35 2.41
CA ILE A 6 14.52 12.37 1.42
C ILE A 6 14.49 10.96 2.02
N PHE A 7 15.02 10.79 3.24
CA PHE A 7 15.03 9.50 3.92
C PHE A 7 13.61 8.99 4.14
N VAL A 8 12.72 9.82 4.71
CA VAL A 8 11.31 9.46 4.94
C VAL A 8 10.61 9.17 3.63
N GLY A 9 10.88 9.94 2.57
CA GLY A 9 10.33 9.71 1.23
C GLY A 9 10.74 8.36 0.64
N ILE A 10 12.01 7.97 0.78
CA ILE A 10 12.50 6.66 0.34
C ILE A 10 11.85 5.53 1.15
N VAL A 11 11.75 5.67 2.47
CA VAL A 11 11.09 4.66 3.33
C VAL A 11 9.61 4.51 2.95
N ALA A 12 8.91 5.62 2.72
CA ALA A 12 7.52 5.60 2.27
C ALA A 12 7.38 4.91 0.91
N LEU A 13 8.30 5.18 -0.03
CA LEU A 13 8.32 4.54 -1.35
C LEU A 13 8.56 3.03 -1.25
N LEU A 14 9.49 2.60 -0.41
CA LEU A 14 9.74 1.16 -0.15
C LEU A 14 8.51 0.48 0.46
N GLY A 15 7.85 1.15 1.41
CA GLY A 15 6.59 0.68 1.99
C GLY A 15 5.48 0.55 0.95
N ALA A 16 5.35 1.55 0.06
CA ALA A 16 4.43 1.49 -1.06
C ALA A 16 4.75 0.32 -2.00
N LEU A 17 6.02 0.10 -2.34
CA LEU A 17 6.42 -1.00 -3.22
C LEU A 17 6.08 -2.37 -2.62
N ALA A 18 6.38 -2.56 -1.33
CA ALA A 18 6.05 -3.78 -0.60
C ALA A 18 4.53 -4.04 -0.57
N LEU A 19 3.74 -2.97 -0.35
CA LEU A 19 2.29 -3.07 -0.33
C LEU A 19 1.71 -3.34 -1.73
N ALA A 20 2.27 -2.73 -2.78
CA ALA A 20 1.90 -2.98 -4.17
C ALA A 20 2.16 -4.45 -4.55
N TRP A 21 3.31 -4.99 -4.17
CA TRP A 21 3.62 -6.41 -4.39
C TRP A 21 2.59 -7.30 -3.68
N ARG A 22 2.28 -7.01 -2.42
CA ARG A 22 1.28 -7.77 -1.67
C ARG A 22 -0.10 -7.71 -2.32
N LEU A 23 -0.52 -6.53 -2.79
CA LEU A 23 -1.80 -6.33 -3.46
C LEU A 23 -1.87 -7.11 -4.77
N PHE A 24 -0.81 -7.05 -5.58
CA PHE A 24 -0.71 -7.79 -6.83
C PHE A 24 -0.73 -9.31 -6.60
N GLY A 25 -0.02 -9.77 -5.56
CA GLY A 25 -0.07 -11.15 -5.11
C GLY A 25 -1.50 -11.57 -4.76
N ALA A 26 -2.19 -10.78 -3.94
CA ALA A 26 -3.57 -11.07 -3.53
C ALA A 26 -4.58 -11.07 -4.68
N LEU A 27 -4.43 -10.15 -5.65
CA LEU A 27 -5.27 -10.13 -6.85
C LEU A 27 -5.04 -11.36 -7.72
N ARG A 28 -3.80 -11.85 -7.81
CA ARG A 28 -3.45 -13.02 -8.63
C ARG A 28 -3.84 -14.34 -7.99
N THR A 29 -3.67 -14.48 -6.67
CA THR A 29 -3.97 -15.73 -5.96
C THR A 29 -5.40 -15.80 -5.45
N GLY A 30 -6.09 -14.66 -5.34
CA GLY A 30 -7.38 -14.59 -4.65
C GLY A 30 -7.25 -14.80 -3.13
N GLU A 31 -6.03 -14.68 -2.59
CA GLU A 31 -5.73 -14.87 -1.18
C GLU A 31 -4.99 -13.67 -0.60
N VAL A 32 -5.48 -13.13 0.50
CA VAL A 32 -4.75 -12.14 1.29
C VAL A 32 -4.04 -12.86 2.42
N ALA A 33 -2.71 -12.93 2.37
CA ALA A 33 -1.93 -13.39 3.50
C ALA A 33 -2.04 -12.37 4.64
N LEU A 34 -2.77 -12.68 5.70
CA LEU A 34 -2.65 -12.04 7.00
C LEU A 34 -1.50 -12.74 7.74
N TYR A 35 -0.75 -11.99 8.53
CA TYR A 35 0.49 -12.40 9.20
C TYR A 35 0.59 -13.90 9.58
N ARG A 36 -0.48 -14.48 10.14
CA ARG A 36 -0.55 -15.90 10.54
C ARG A 36 -1.54 -16.77 9.73
N ASN A 37 -2.47 -16.17 8.99
CA ASN A 37 -3.55 -16.87 8.29
C ASN A 37 -3.72 -16.33 6.87
N ARG A 38 -4.00 -17.18 5.89
CA ARG A 38 -4.39 -16.74 4.54
C ARG A 38 -5.90 -16.66 4.49
N ILE A 39 -6.45 -15.51 4.13
CA ILE A 39 -7.88 -15.38 3.85
C ILE A 39 -8.07 -15.52 2.36
N SER A 40 -8.73 -16.60 1.94
CA SER A 40 -9.17 -16.74 0.56
C SER A 40 -10.44 -15.94 0.31
N ARG A 41 -10.63 -15.48 -0.93
CA ARG A 41 -11.89 -14.89 -1.40
C ARG A 41 -13.09 -15.83 -1.17
N ASN A 42 -12.86 -17.15 -1.22
CA ASN A 42 -13.90 -18.16 -1.08
C ASN A 42 -14.38 -18.31 0.37
N GLU A 43 -13.49 -18.19 1.37
CA GLU A 43 -13.85 -18.28 2.78
C GLU A 43 -14.49 -16.99 3.33
N ALA A 44 -13.93 -15.81 3.00
CA ALA A 44 -14.44 -14.54 3.53
C ALA A 44 -15.61 -13.96 2.73
N GLY A 45 -15.83 -14.46 1.51
CA GLY A 45 -16.78 -13.91 0.57
C GLY A 45 -16.23 -12.70 -0.22
N PRO A 46 -16.78 -12.45 -1.42
CA PRO A 46 -16.23 -11.47 -2.36
C PRO A 46 -16.27 -10.03 -1.84
N ALA A 47 -17.30 -9.68 -1.06
CA ALA A 47 -17.45 -8.33 -0.51
C ALA A 47 -16.33 -7.97 0.49
N LYS A 48 -16.06 -8.85 1.47
CA LYS A 48 -15.01 -8.61 2.48
C LYS A 48 -13.61 -8.61 1.85
N PHE A 49 -13.37 -9.52 0.91
CA PHE A 49 -12.11 -9.57 0.17
C PHE A 49 -11.87 -8.29 -0.63
N ASN A 50 -12.89 -7.82 -1.37
CA ASN A 50 -12.79 -6.59 -2.15
C ASN A 50 -12.63 -5.35 -1.24
N ALA A 51 -13.30 -5.31 -0.09
CA ALA A 51 -13.12 -4.22 0.88
C ALA A 51 -11.68 -4.17 1.43
N LEU A 52 -11.10 -5.33 1.77
CA LEU A 52 -9.71 -5.43 2.22
C LEU A 52 -8.73 -4.97 1.13
N ILE A 53 -8.92 -5.45 -0.11
CA ILE A 53 -8.10 -5.01 -1.25
C ILE A 53 -8.25 -3.51 -1.49
N GLY A 54 -9.48 -2.99 -1.45
CA GLY A 54 -9.75 -1.56 -1.61
C GLY A 54 -9.05 -0.71 -0.56
N LEU A 55 -9.09 -1.12 0.71
CA LEU A 55 -8.40 -0.39 1.78
C LEU A 55 -6.87 -0.40 1.60
N ASN A 56 -6.30 -1.54 1.21
CA ASN A 56 -4.86 -1.63 0.92
C ASN A 56 -4.47 -0.81 -0.31
N ALA A 57 -5.32 -0.77 -1.34
CA ALA A 57 -5.11 0.08 -2.51
C ALA A 57 -5.15 1.57 -2.15
N LEU A 58 -6.09 1.99 -1.29
CA LEU A 58 -6.14 3.36 -0.78
C LEU A 58 -4.89 3.71 0.03
N ALA A 59 -4.44 2.83 0.92
CA ALA A 59 -3.21 3.02 1.68
C ALA A 59 -1.97 3.11 0.77
N LEU A 60 -1.93 2.32 -0.31
CA LEU A 60 -0.88 2.39 -1.31
C LEU A 60 -0.85 3.74 -2.00
N VAL A 61 -2.01 4.24 -2.45
CA VAL A 61 -2.12 5.55 -3.10
C VAL A 61 -1.69 6.66 -2.13
N ALA A 62 -2.11 6.59 -0.87
CA ALA A 62 -1.70 7.56 0.15
C ALA A 62 -0.19 7.55 0.38
N LEU A 63 0.44 6.37 0.50
CA LEU A 63 1.89 6.26 0.64
C LEU A 63 2.65 6.79 -0.58
N LEU A 64 2.16 6.51 -1.79
CA LEU A 64 2.74 7.04 -3.02
C LEU A 64 2.61 8.57 -3.08
N ALA A 65 1.48 9.14 -2.67
CA ALA A 65 1.28 10.58 -2.60
C ALA A 65 2.25 11.23 -1.60
N ILE A 66 2.42 10.63 -0.40
CA ILE A 66 3.37 11.11 0.61
C ILE A 66 4.82 11.02 0.11
N ALA A 67 5.19 9.90 -0.53
CA ALA A 67 6.52 9.72 -1.10
C ALA A 67 6.79 10.72 -2.23
N ALA A 68 5.81 10.93 -3.12
CA ALA A 68 5.91 11.90 -4.21
C ALA A 68 6.03 13.32 -3.66
N ASP A 69 5.25 13.69 -2.65
CA ASP A 69 5.34 14.99 -2.00
C ASP A 69 6.71 15.24 -1.37
N LEU A 70 7.24 14.24 -0.64
CA LEU A 70 8.55 14.30 0.02
C LEU A 70 9.73 14.36 -0.95
N LEU A 71 9.68 13.57 -2.03
CA LEU A 71 10.79 13.40 -2.95
C LEU A 71 10.78 14.42 -4.11
N LEU A 72 9.60 14.86 -4.53
CA LEU A 72 9.44 15.79 -5.65
C LEU A 72 9.07 17.21 -5.19
N GLY A 73 8.81 17.41 -3.89
CA GLY A 73 8.52 18.72 -3.32
C GLY A 73 7.19 19.32 -3.82
N LEU A 74 6.16 18.49 -3.99
CA LEU A 74 4.89 18.90 -4.60
C LEU A 74 4.06 19.87 -3.73
N GLY A 75 4.41 20.04 -2.44
CA GLY A 75 3.77 21.02 -1.56
C GLY A 75 2.34 20.64 -1.17
N LEU A 76 2.02 19.35 -1.14
CA LEU A 76 0.72 18.83 -0.68
C LEU A 76 0.55 18.97 0.85
N ARG A 77 1.63 19.28 1.56
CA ARG A 77 1.66 19.75 2.95
C ARG A 77 1.31 21.23 3.00
N GLY A 78 0.01 21.55 2.89
CA GLY A 78 -0.51 22.86 3.29
C GLY A 78 -0.45 23.06 4.79
#